data_AF-A0A7C2SXB3-F1
#
_entry.id   AF-A0A7C2SXB3-F1
#
_cell.length_a   1.000
_cell.length_b   1.000
_cell.length_c   1.000
_cell.angle_alpha   90.00
_cell.angle_beta   90.00
_cell.angle_gamma   90.00
#
_symmetry.space_group_name_H-M   'P 1'
#
loop_
_entity.id
_entity.type
_entity.pdbx_description
1 polymer ?
#
loop_
_entity_poly.entity_id
_entity_poly.type
_entity_poly.pdbx_seq_one_letter_code
_entity_poly.pdbx_strand_id
1 'polypeptide(L)' 'MIDYKSELNNEQLRVVTAEAGPMLIIAGAGSGKTRALTYRTAWLIEQGVPPDRILLATFTNKAARSM' A
#
# COMPACT_ATOMS: atom_id res chain seq x y z
N MET A 1 1.42 2.98 -16.12
CA MET A 1 0.90 1.99 -15.16
C MET A 1 2.09 1.33 -14.50
N ILE A 2 2.08 1.20 -13.18
CA ILE A 2 3.20 0.68 -12.41
C ILE A 2 3.38 -0.83 -12.69
N ASP A 3 4.62 -1.29 -12.86
CA ASP A 3 4.92 -2.73 -12.89
C ASP A 3 5.12 -3.26 -11.46
N TYR A 4 4.02 -3.61 -10.80
CA TYR A 4 4.04 -4.07 -9.42
C TYR A 4 4.86 -5.35 -9.20
N LYS A 5 4.98 -6.21 -10.21
CA LYS A 5 5.69 -7.50 -10.07
C LYS A 5 7.21 -7.33 -10.03
N SER A 6 7.74 -6.31 -10.70
CA SER A 6 9.17 -5.98 -10.61
C SER A 6 9.51 -5.17 -9.36
N GLU A 7 8.54 -4.38 -8.85
CA GLU A 7 8.76 -3.51 -7.69
C GLU A 7 8.49 -4.19 -6.33
N LEU A 8 7.76 -5.31 -6.29
CA LEU A 8 7.30 -5.92 -5.03
C LEU A 8 7.67 -7.40 -4.98
N ASN A 9 8.02 -7.87 -3.79
CA ASN A 9 8.10 -9.30 -3.54
C ASN A 9 6.68 -9.92 -3.50
N ASN A 10 6.60 -11.25 -3.53
CA ASN A 10 5.32 -11.96 -3.57
C ASN A 10 4.38 -11.62 -2.40
N GLU A 11 4.91 -11.37 -1.19
CA GLU A 11 4.06 -11.07 -0.04
C GLU A 11 3.48 -9.66 -0.11
N GLN A 12 4.30 -8.68 -0.50
CA GLN A 12 3.88 -7.31 -0.73
C GLN A 12 2.90 -7.22 -1.89
N LEU A 13 3.14 -7.96 -2.98
CA LEU A 13 2.23 -8.02 -4.12
C LEU A 13 0.86 -8.54 -3.68
N ARG A 14 0.80 -9.63 -2.90
CA ARG A 14 -0.45 -10.15 -2.33
C ARG A 14 -1.19 -9.11 -1.51
N VAL A 15 -0.48 -8.34 -0.69
CA VAL A 15 -1.07 -7.23 0.09
C VAL A 15 -1.62 -6.15 -0.83
N VAL A 16 -0.85 -5.73 -1.84
CA VAL A 16 -1.22 -4.64 -2.75
C VAL A 16 -2.45 -5.00 -3.58
N THR A 17 -2.52 -6.23 -4.09
CA THR A 17 -3.60 -6.66 -5.00
C THR A 17 -4.76 -7.37 -4.31
N ALA A 18 -4.76 -7.47 -2.98
CA ALA A 18 -5.84 -8.14 -2.26
C ALA A 18 -7.19 -7.45 -2.46
N GLU A 19 -8.25 -8.27 -2.49
CA GLU A 19 -9.64 -7.85 -2.66
C GLU A 19 -10.10 -6.85 -1.59
N ALA A 20 -11.25 -6.22 -1.85
CA ALA A 20 -11.86 -5.30 -0.91
C ALA A 20 -12.31 -6.03 0.36
N GLY A 21 -12.06 -5.43 1.52
CA GLY A 21 -12.47 -5.96 2.80
C GLY A 21 -11.46 -5.65 3.92
N PRO A 22 -11.80 -5.97 5.17
CA PRO A 22 -10.89 -5.84 6.30
C PRO A 22 -9.66 -6.74 6.11
N MET A 23 -8.47 -6.23 6.42
CA MET A 23 -7.21 -6.96 6.34
C MET A 23 -6.29 -6.61 7.51
N LEU A 24 -5.61 -7.62 8.05
CA LEU A 24 -4.53 -7.46 9.03
C LEU A 24 -3.21 -7.91 8.41
N ILE A 25 -2.19 -7.04 8.45
CA ILE A 25 -0.84 -7.34 7.96
C ILE A 25 0.11 -7.29 9.16
N ILE A 26 0.66 -8.45 9.52
CA ILE A 26 1.69 -8.56 10.55
C ILE A 26 3.04 -8.59 9.85
N ALA A 27 3.92 -7.62 10.14
CA ALA A 27 5.21 -7.56 9.48
C ALA A 27 6.31 -6.99 10.39
N GLY A 28 7.47 -7.67 10.38
CA GLY A 28 8.64 -7.30 11.17
C GLY A 28 9.26 -5.95 10.76
N ALA A 29 10.26 -5.51 11.51
CA ALA A 29 11.05 -4.33 11.13
C ALA A 29 11.71 -4.54 9.76
N GLY A 30 11.82 -3.48 8.95
CA GLY A 30 12.47 -3.54 7.63
C GLY A 30 11.71 -4.28 6.51
N SER A 31 10.54 -4.88 6.78
CA SER A 31 9.78 -5.66 5.79
C SER A 31 9.12 -4.86 4.64
N GLY A 32 9.27 -3.53 4.63
CA GLY A 32 8.67 -2.67 3.62
C GLY A 32 7.18 -2.35 3.83
N LYS A 33 6.69 -2.32 5.07
CA LYS A 33 5.29 -1.93 5.41
C LYS A 33 4.83 -0.64 4.71
N THR A 34 5.64 0.41 4.79
CA THR A 34 5.34 1.70 4.14
C THR A 34 5.25 1.55 2.63
N ARG A 35 6.17 0.83 2.00
CA ARG A 35 6.16 0.53 0.56
C ARG A 35 4.87 -0.20 0.17
N ALA A 36 4.49 -1.23 0.90
CA ALA A 36 3.24 -1.96 0.64
C ALA A 36 1.99 -1.07 0.73
N LEU A 37 1.90 -0.17 1.71
CA LEU A 37 0.77 0.78 1.83
C LEU A 37 0.73 1.81 0.70
N THR A 38 1.87 2.39 0.31
CA THR A 38 1.96 3.33 -0.82
C THR A 38 1.56 2.65 -2.13
N TYR A 39 2.09 1.46 -2.42
CA TYR A 39 1.73 0.73 -3.65
C TYR A 39 0.27 0.23 -3.63
N ARG A 40 -0.30 -0.14 -2.47
CA ARG A 40 -1.74 -0.49 -2.38
C ARG A 40 -2.62 0.71 -2.70
N THR A 41 -2.21 1.90 -2.29
CA THR A 41 -2.92 3.13 -2.61
C THR A 41 -2.88 3.41 -4.11
N ALA A 42 -1.69 3.31 -4.73
CA ALA A 42 -1.55 3.45 -6.18
C ALA A 42 -2.40 2.42 -6.93
N TRP A 43 -2.39 1.16 -6.48
CA TRP A 43 -3.20 0.08 -7.05
C TRP A 43 -4.69 0.42 -7.01
N LEU A 44 -5.23 0.84 -5.86
CA LEU A 44 -6.64 1.20 -5.73
C LEU A 44 -7.03 2.37 -6.65
N ILE A 45 -6.16 3.39 -6.78
CA ILE A 45 -6.40 4.51 -7.70
C ILE A 45 -6.41 4.03 -9.16
N GLU A 46 -5.46 3.17 -9.55
CA GLU A 46 -5.43 2.57 -10.90
C GLU A 46 -6.64 1.66 -11.17
N GLN A 47 -7.23 1.05 -10.14
CA GLN A 47 -8.51 0.32 -10.22
C GLN A 47 -9.75 1.24 -10.24
N GLY A 48 -9.57 2.56 -10.22
CA GLY A 48 -10.65 3.54 -10.35
C GLY A 48 -11.25 4.01 -9.02
N VAL A 49 -10.63 3.72 -7.88
CA VAL A 49 -11.06 4.30 -6.60
C VAL A 49 -10.69 5.79 -6.59
N PRO A 50 -11.65 6.70 -6.39
CA PRO A 50 -11.37 8.13 -6.29
C PRO A 50 -10.39 8.41 -5.12
N PRO A 51 -9.29 9.16 -5.34
CA PRO A 51 -8.29 9.40 -4.30
C PRO A 51 -8.84 10.05 -3.03
N ASP A 52 -9.85 10.91 -3.16
CA ASP A 52 -10.57 11.55 -2.05
C ASP A 52 -11.37 10.58 -1.18
N ARG A 53 -11.55 9.33 -1.63
CA ARG A 53 -12.16 8.23 -0.85
C ARG A 53 -11.13 7.33 -0.16
N ILE A 54 -9.84 7.65 -0.23
CA ILE A 54 -8.77 6.87 0.40
C ILE A 54 -8.13 7.68 1.53
N LEU A 55 -8.12 7.12 2.74
CA LEU A 55 -7.42 7.69 3.89
C LEU A 55 -6.22 6.81 4.27
N LEU A 56 -5.03 7.42 4.30
CA LEU A 56 -3.84 6.84 4.91
C LEU A 56 -3.54 7.58 6.20
N ALA A 57 -3.31 6.83 7.28
CA ALA A 57 -2.96 7.38 8.58
C ALA A 57 -1.66 6.76 9.10
N THR A 58 -0.83 7.59 9.73
CA THR A 58 0.44 7.20 10.34
C THR A 58 0.72 8.08 11.55
N PHE A 59 1.65 7.66 12.41
CA PHE A 59 1.90 8.32 13.69
C PHE A 59 2.61 9.68 13.57
N THR A 60 3.38 9.91 12.51
CA THR A 60 4.21 11.13 12.39
C THR A 60 4.00 11.84 11.07
N ASN A 61 4.02 13.17 11.10
CA ASN A 61 3.98 13.99 9.89
C ASN A 61 5.15 13.70 8.93
N LYS A 62 6.31 13.30 9.47
CA LYS A 62 7.46 12.90 8.65
C LYS A 62 7.15 11.68 7.80
N ALA A 63 6.53 10.65 8.39
CA ALA A 63 6.11 9.47 7.65
C ALA A 63 5.02 9.80 6.61
N ALA A 64 4.06 10.66 6.98
CA ALA A 64 2.99 11.07 6.07
C ALA A 64 3.51 11.79 4.82
N ARG A 65 4.56 12.62 4.93
CA ARG A 65 5.18 13.32 3.79
C ARG A 65 6.03 12.44 2.88
N SER A 66 6.41 11.25 3.34
CA SER A 66 7.20 10.28 2.57
C SER A 66 6.36 9.21 1.87
N MET A 67 5.05 9.23 2.11
CA MET A 67 4.08 8.29 1.56
C MET A 67 3.39 8.84 0.34
#